data_AF-A0A1Z4NHF9-F1
#
_entry.id   AF-A0A1Z4NHF9-F1
#
_cell.length_a   1.000
_cell.length_b   1.000
_cell.length_c   1.000
_cell.angle_alpha   90.00
_cell.angle_beta   90.00
_cell.angle_gamma   90.00
#
_symmetry.space_group_name_H-M   'P 1'
#
loop_
_entity.id
_entity.type
_entity.pdbx_description
1 polymer ?
#
loop_
_entity_poly.entity_id
_entity_poly.type
_entity_poly.pdbx_seq_one_letter_code
_entity_poly.pdbx_strand_id
1 'polypeptide(L)'
;MSQQLERIFRQALELSPQEQLELIERLNSQAFVQSEARVKSKRNVMDFYAVAPNLLSGMDAQVWVSQLRDEWNEREANFNPYL
;
A
#
# COMPACT_ATOMS: atom_id res chain seq x y z
N MET A 1 -25.84 12.86 -13.98
CA MET A 1 -25.67 11.41 -13.73
C MET A 1 -26.06 10.64 -14.99
N SER A 2 -25.53 9.44 -15.22
CA SER A 2 -26.08 8.56 -16.26
C SER A 2 -27.53 8.21 -15.91
N GLN A 3 -28.46 8.29 -16.87
CA GLN A 3 -29.88 7.93 -16.66
C GLN A 3 -30.04 6.50 -16.14
N GLN A 4 -29.10 5.61 -16.46
CA GLN A 4 -29.08 4.23 -15.99
C GLN A 4 -28.75 4.14 -14.49
N LEU A 5 -27.82 4.97 -14.00
CA LEU A 5 -27.46 4.98 -12.58
C LEU A 5 -28.60 5.48 -11.70
N GLU A 6 -29.35 6.49 -12.15
CA GLU A 6 -30.51 7.00 -11.41
C GLU A 6 -31.63 5.96 -11.32
N ARG A 7 -31.83 5.15 -12.36
CA ARG A 7 -32.80 4.04 -12.33
C ARG A 7 -32.39 2.97 -11.33
N ILE A 8 -31.12 2.55 -11.36
CA ILE A 8 -30.59 1.55 -10.43
C ILE A 8 -30.67 2.07 -8.99
N PHE A 9 -30.37 3.35 -8.77
CA PHE A 9 -30.46 3.95 -7.44
C PHE A 9 -31.90 3.95 -6.91
N ARG A 10 -32.89 4.29 -7.75
CA ARG A 10 -34.31 4.22 -7.36
C ARG A 10 -34.74 2.78 -7.03
N GLN A 11 -34.31 1.80 -7.81
CA GLN A 11 -34.59 0.38 -7.54
C GLN A 11 -33.93 -0.10 -6.25
N ALA A 12 -32.71 0.37 -5.95
CA ALA A 12 -32.02 0.03 -4.72
C ALA A 12 -32.74 0.57 -3.47
N LEU A 13 -33.44 1.71 -3.58
CA LEU A 13 -34.23 2.28 -2.48
C LEU A 13 -35.50 1.48 -2.17
N GLU A 14 -36.01 0.69 -3.11
CA GLU A 14 -37.19 -0.18 -2.92
C GLU A 14 -36.86 -1.46 -2.15
N LEU A 15 -35.56 -1.80 -2.04
CA LEU A 15 -35.07 -2.96 -1.29
C LEU A 15 -35.17 -2.74 0.23
N SER A 16 -35.29 -3.84 0.97
CA SER A 16 -35.14 -3.78 2.43
C SER A 16 -33.73 -3.35 2.83
N PRO A 17 -33.53 -2.79 4.05
CA PRO A 17 -32.20 -2.37 4.51
C PRO A 17 -31.14 -3.49 4.44
N GLN A 18 -31.54 -4.74 4.68
CA GLN A 18 -30.66 -5.91 4.60
C GLN A 18 -30.22 -6.20 3.17
N GLU A 19 -31.15 -6.16 2.21
CA GLU A 19 -30.86 -6.37 0.79
C GLU A 19 -30.02 -5.23 0.21
N GLN A 20 -30.21 -4.00 0.69
CA GLN A 20 -29.36 -2.86 0.33
C GLN A 20 -27.91 -3.10 0.77
N LEU A 21 -27.69 -3.61 1.98
CA LEU A 21 -26.35 -3.93 2.48
C LEU A 21 -25.71 -5.07 1.69
N GLU A 22 -26.45 -6.13 1.37
CA GLU A 22 -25.95 -7.23 0.53
C GLU A 22 -25.58 -6.73 -0.88
N LEU A 23 -26.39 -5.84 -1.45
CA LEU A 23 -26.10 -5.23 -2.75
C LEU A 23 -24.81 -4.40 -2.71
N ILE A 24 -24.61 -3.61 -1.66
CA ILE A 24 -23.38 -2.82 -1.46
C ILE A 24 -22.17 -3.74 -1.33
N GLU A 25 -22.27 -4.83 -0.57
CA GLU A 25 -21.19 -5.79 -0.39
C GLU A 25 -20.80 -6.48 -1.71
N ARG A 26 -21.80 -6.91 -2.49
CA ARG A 26 -21.56 -7.50 -3.83
C ARG A 26 -20.92 -6.52 -4.80
N LEU A 27 -21.39 -5.27 -4.83
CA LEU A 27 -20.81 -4.24 -5.69
C LEU A 27 -19.37 -3.90 -5.27
N ASN A 28 -19.12 -3.80 -3.97
CA ASN A 28 -17.78 -3.55 -3.43
C ASN A 28 -16.83 -4.69 -3.75
N SER A 29 -17.21 -5.95 -3.50
CA SER A 29 -16.36 -7.10 -3.81
C SER A 29 -16.04 -7.20 -5.30
N GLN A 30 -17.01 -6.93 -6.18
CA GLN A 30 -16.79 -6.91 -7.62
C GLN A 30 -15.87 -5.76 -8.07
N ALA A 31 -16.05 -4.55 -7.52
CA ALA A 31 -15.19 -3.42 -7.79
C ALA A 31 -13.75 -3.65 -7.29
N PHE A 32 -13.60 -4.27 -6.13
CA PHE A 32 -12.30 -4.62 -5.55
C PHE A 32 -11.56 -5.64 -6.43
N VAL A 33 -12.23 -6.72 -6.83
CA VAL A 33 -11.66 -7.75 -7.73
C VAL A 33 -11.23 -7.15 -9.08
N GLN A 34 -12.02 -6.23 -9.65
CA GLN A 34 -11.65 -5.55 -10.90
C GLN A 34 -10.50 -4.55 -10.71
N SER A 35 -10.39 -3.93 -9.54
CA SER A 35 -9.26 -3.06 -9.20
C SER A 35 -7.96 -3.86 -9.00
N GLU A 36 -8.00 -4.99 -8.28
CA GLU A 36 -6.83 -5.87 -8.11
C GLU A 36 -6.36 -6.48 -9.43
N ALA A 37 -7.30 -6.85 -10.32
CA ALA A 37 -6.98 -7.31 -11.67
C ALA A 37 -6.28 -6.23 -12.52
N ARG A 38 -6.56 -4.94 -12.28
CA ARG A 38 -5.86 -3.80 -12.91
C ARG A 38 -4.57 -3.39 -12.18
N VAL A 39 -4.42 -3.77 -10.91
CA VAL A 39 -3.29 -3.39 -10.03
C VAL A 39 -2.33 -4.57 -9.79
N LYS A 40 -2.20 -5.50 -10.75
CA LYS A 40 -0.92 -6.23 -10.90
C LYS A 40 0.14 -5.31 -11.52
N SER A 41 0.36 -4.15 -10.89
CA SER A 41 1.63 -3.47 -11.02
C SER A 41 2.65 -4.40 -10.38
N LYS A 42 3.52 -5.00 -11.20
CA LYS A 42 4.72 -5.71 -10.76
C LYS A 42 5.70 -4.72 -10.12
N ARG A 43 5.29 -3.99 -9.09
CA ARG A 43 6.23 -3.24 -8.28
C ARG A 43 6.88 -4.25 -7.36
N ASN A 44 8.16 -4.48 -7.62
CA ASN A 44 8.99 -5.22 -6.69
C ASN A 44 8.92 -4.47 -5.36
N VAL A 45 8.80 -5.17 -4.23
CA VAL A 45 8.83 -4.50 -2.92
C VAL A 45 10.14 -3.72 -2.74
N MET A 46 11.19 -4.12 -3.45
CA MET A 46 12.47 -3.40 -3.55
C MET A 46 12.42 -2.08 -4.34
N ASP A 47 11.37 -1.83 -5.13
CA ASP A 47 11.20 -0.57 -5.87
C ASP A 47 10.60 0.54 -4.99
N PHE A 48 10.09 0.19 -3.81
CA PHE A 48 9.75 1.18 -2.79
C PHE A 48 11.05 1.67 -2.15
N TYR A 49 11.64 2.72 -2.73
CA TYR A 49 12.50 3.59 -1.95
C TYR A 49 11.68 4.06 -0.76
N ALA A 50 12.09 3.70 0.45
CA ALA A 50 11.52 4.22 1.68
C ALA A 50 11.97 5.68 1.83
N VAL A 51 11.49 6.53 0.91
CA VAL A 51 11.72 7.97 0.95
C VAL A 51 10.82 8.49 2.07
N ALA A 52 11.35 8.51 3.29
CA ALA A 52 10.87 9.37 4.34
C ALA A 52 11.44 10.76 4.05
N PRO A 53 10.75 11.62 3.26
CA PRO A 53 11.38 12.74 2.57
C PRO A 53 11.96 13.78 3.53
N ASN A 54 11.51 13.73 4.79
CA ASN A 54 11.75 14.75 5.81
C ASN A 54 12.52 14.21 7.04
N LEU A 55 12.91 12.94 7.08
CA LEU A 55 13.60 12.33 8.23
C LEU A 55 15.08 12.08 7.98
N LEU A 56 15.45 11.74 6.75
CA LEU A 56 16.83 11.43 6.36
C LEU A 56 17.44 12.51 5.44
N SER A 57 16.90 13.72 5.44
CA SER A 57 17.33 14.82 4.56
C SER A 57 17.36 14.45 3.07
N GLY A 58 16.45 13.58 2.62
CA GLY A 58 16.40 13.07 1.24
C GLY A 58 17.33 11.89 0.96
N MET A 59 18.04 11.34 1.95
CA MET A 59 18.79 10.10 1.82
C MET A 59 17.85 8.89 1.82
N ASP A 60 18.12 7.92 0.95
CA ASP A 60 17.41 6.65 0.95
C ASP A 60 17.65 5.87 2.27
N ALA A 61 16.60 5.28 2.82
CA ALA A 61 16.68 4.61 4.11
C ALA A 61 17.59 3.38 4.09
N GLN A 62 17.70 2.67 2.97
CA GLN A 62 18.59 1.52 2.85
C GLN A 62 20.05 1.98 2.91
N VAL A 63 20.38 3.09 2.23
CA VAL A 63 21.70 3.71 2.30
C VAL A 63 22.05 4.10 3.73
N TRP A 64 21.12 4.70 4.47
CA TRP A 64 21.33 5.10 5.86
C TRP A 64 21.55 3.90 6.80
N VAL A 65 20.75 2.84 6.66
CA VAL A 65 20.92 1.60 7.46
C VAL A 65 22.25 0.92 7.14
N SER A 66 22.67 0.90 5.88
CA SER A 66 23.97 0.37 5.49
C SER A 66 25.12 1.13 6.16
N GLN A 67 25.09 2.47 6.14
CA GLN A 67 26.12 3.28 6.80
C GLN A 67 26.21 3.01 8.31
N LEU A 68 25.07 2.94 9.00
CA LEU A 68 25.06 2.64 10.44
C LEU A 68 25.65 1.26 10.75
N ARG A 69 25.40 0.27 9.88
CA ARG A 69 25.95 -1.07 10.04
C ARG A 69 27.46 -1.07 9.86
N ASP A 70 27.96 -0.35 8.85
CA ASP A 70 29.39 -0.24 8.59
C ASP A 70 30.11 0.47 9.74
N GLU A 71 29.55 1.56 10.26
CA GLU A 71 30.08 2.26 11.44
C GLU A 71 30.15 1.37 12.69
N TRP A 72 29.14 0.50 12.89
CA TRP A 72 29.14 -0.46 14.00
C TRP A 72 30.22 -1.52 13.83
N ASN A 73 30.35 -2.08 12.63
CA ASN A 73 31.38 -3.08 12.31
C ASN A 73 32.79 -2.50 12.49
N GLU A 74 33.01 -1.25 12.07
CA GLU A 74 34.30 -0.56 12.27
C GLU A 74 34.61 -0.34 13.76
N ARG A 75 33.61 0.04 14.56
CA ARG A 75 33.80 0.17 16.02
C ARG A 75 34.09 -1.16 16.66
N GLU A 76 33.41 -2.23 16.27
CA GLU A 76 33.62 -3.58 16.79
C GLU A 76 35.02 -4.11 16.42
N ALA A 77 35.45 -3.93 15.17
CA ALA A 77 36.80 -4.30 14.72
C ALA A 77 37.90 -3.52 15.45
N ASN A 78 37.68 -2.22 15.72
CA ASN A 78 38.62 -1.41 16.50
C ASN A 78 38.65 -1.79 17.99
N PHE A 79 37.54 -2.28 18.54
CA PHE A 79 37.43 -2.68 19.94
C PHE A 79 37.93 -4.11 20.19
N ASN A 80 37.88 -4.97 19.16
CA ASN A 80 38.36 -6.34 19.25
C ASN A 80 39.16 -6.73 17.99
N PRO A 81 40.43 -6.32 17.89
CA PRO A 81 41.25 -6.49 16.68
C PRO A 81 41.72 -7.94 16.41
N TYR A 82 41.20 -8.92 17.15
CA TYR A 82 41.62 -10.33 17.09
C TYR A 82 40.49 -11.33 16.80
N LEU A 83 39.33 -10.86 16.31
CA LEU A 83 38.34 -11.67 15.59
C LEU A 83 38.56 -11.53 14.08
#